data_AF-A0A7C3CSG9-F1
#
_entry.id   AF-A0A7C3CSG9-F1
#
_cell.length_a   1.000
_cell.length_b   1.000
_cell.length_c   1.000
_cell.angle_alpha   90.00
_cell.angle_beta   90.00
_cell.angle_gamma   90.00
#
_symmetry.space_group_name_H-M   'P 1'
#
loop_
_entity.id
_entity.type
_entity.pdbx_description
1 polymer ?
#
loop_
_entity_poly.entity_id
_entity_poly.type
_entity_poly.pdbx_seq_one_letter_code
_entity_poly.pdbx_strand_id
1 'polypeptide(L)'
;MVKKVLGLVFLFLVVGGYVGAFTIVDDFDTDPSSRWSLNGDADWTGYRLVLTPAISNKRGSIWYRQSFDLSRYSRLEAEFDIYLGYYDGADGITFALIDVSNGLDALGGYGGGLGYGGIGNSLAVEFDTFYNSEADTITSDHVGIDLNGQTVLGVVKSLTAASLGDVEDNDWHHVKVEFDLSQKSISVYVDNFLRIDNFIVSDFTPFEAYIGFTGATGGANNLQEVDNFKLELTPVPLPGALGFLGGGLFLLGISRRRKTS
;
A
#
# COMPACT_ATOMS: atom_id res chain seq x y z
N MET A 1 -11.56 64.79 14.45
CA MET A 1 -10.71 64.10 13.44
C MET A 1 -10.75 62.60 13.75
N VAL A 2 -11.68 61.87 13.13
CA VAL A 2 -11.93 60.45 13.41
C VAL A 2 -10.91 59.61 12.64
N LYS A 3 -9.99 58.93 13.33
CA LYS A 3 -9.06 57.98 12.71
C LYS A 3 -9.81 56.67 12.45
N LYS A 4 -10.11 56.39 11.18
CA LYS A 4 -10.51 55.05 10.73
C LYS A 4 -9.28 54.14 10.84
N VAL A 5 -9.36 53.12 11.70
CA VAL A 5 -8.40 52.01 11.71
C VAL A 5 -8.86 51.02 10.66
N LEU A 6 -8.03 50.80 9.64
CA LEU A 6 -8.25 49.79 8.61
C LEU A 6 -7.88 48.44 9.23
N GLY A 7 -8.87 47.61 9.53
CA GLY A 7 -8.64 46.24 9.97
C GLY A 7 -8.24 45.37 8.77
N LEU A 8 -7.02 44.82 8.80
CA LEU A 8 -6.55 43.84 7.83
C LEU A 8 -7.22 42.50 8.16
N VAL A 9 -8.19 42.07 7.34
CA VAL A 9 -8.80 40.75 7.45
C VAL A 9 -7.91 39.77 6.68
N PHE A 10 -7.17 38.92 7.39
CA PHE A 10 -6.57 37.74 6.78
C PHE A 10 -7.65 36.66 6.67
N LEU A 11 -8.20 36.53 5.46
CA LEU A 11 -9.06 35.40 5.11
C LEU A 11 -8.15 34.20 4.80
N PHE A 12 -7.88 33.36 5.80
CA PHE A 12 -7.35 32.03 5.53
C PHE A 12 -8.50 31.16 5.02
N LEU A 13 -8.63 31.05 3.70
CA LEU A 13 -9.38 29.95 3.09
C LEU A 13 -8.59 28.66 3.37
N VAL A 14 -8.95 27.95 4.43
CA VAL A 14 -8.53 26.56 4.63
C VAL A 14 -9.41 25.72 3.70
N VAL A 15 -9.01 25.59 2.44
CA VAL A 15 -9.61 24.63 1.51
C VAL A 15 -8.83 23.34 1.64
N GLY A 16 -9.28 22.46 2.53
CA GLY A 16 -8.70 21.12 2.70
C GLY A 16 -8.87 20.65 4.14
N GLY A 17 -9.74 19.65 4.34
CA GLY A 17 -9.85 18.95 5.62
C GLY A 17 -8.51 18.33 5.99
N TYR A 18 -8.12 18.51 7.24
CA TYR A 18 -6.93 17.86 7.78
C TYR A 18 -7.20 16.36 7.88
N VAL A 19 -6.28 15.54 7.41
CA VAL A 19 -6.33 14.09 7.59
C VAL A 19 -5.31 13.72 8.66
N GLY A 20 -5.72 12.93 9.64
CA GLY A 20 -4.84 12.42 10.69
C GLY A 20 -4.05 11.20 10.19
N ALA A 21 -3.13 10.72 11.03
CA ALA A 21 -2.59 9.37 10.82
C ALA A 21 -3.72 8.34 10.88
N PHE A 22 -3.59 7.30 10.07
CA PHE A 22 -4.55 6.21 10.02
C PHE A 22 -3.82 4.88 10.13
N THR A 23 -4.44 3.93 10.81
CA THR A 23 -3.88 2.58 10.98
C THR A 23 -4.94 1.53 10.66
N ILE A 24 -4.59 0.56 9.81
CA ILE A 24 -5.33 -0.69 9.67
C ILE A 24 -4.56 -1.74 10.47
N VAL A 25 -5.27 -2.52 11.28
CA VAL A 25 -4.75 -3.75 11.90
C VAL A 25 -5.79 -4.84 11.68
N ASP A 26 -5.34 -5.98 11.17
CA ASP A 26 -6.14 -7.19 11.01
C ASP A 26 -5.21 -8.40 11.10
N ASP A 27 -5.45 -9.25 12.10
CA ASP A 27 -4.78 -10.55 12.26
C ASP A 27 -5.56 -11.67 11.54
N PHE A 28 -6.68 -11.36 10.88
CA PHE A 28 -7.54 -12.33 10.18
C PHE A 28 -7.95 -13.57 11.01
N ASP A 29 -7.79 -13.55 12.34
CA ASP A 29 -8.23 -14.58 13.29
C ASP A 29 -9.76 -14.59 13.43
N THR A 30 -10.42 -13.52 12.98
CA THR A 30 -11.87 -13.35 12.97
C THR A 30 -12.37 -12.97 11.59
N ASP A 31 -13.66 -13.26 11.31
CA ASP A 31 -14.28 -12.98 10.01
C ASP A 31 -14.08 -11.51 9.58
N PRO A 32 -13.30 -11.27 8.51
CA PRO A 32 -12.94 -9.93 8.06
C PRO A 32 -14.04 -9.25 7.23
N SER A 33 -15.13 -9.94 6.87
CA SER A 33 -16.13 -9.49 5.88
C SER A 33 -16.81 -8.15 6.21
N SER A 34 -16.83 -7.77 7.49
CA SER A 34 -17.34 -6.47 7.95
C SER A 34 -16.48 -5.28 7.50
N ARG A 35 -15.18 -5.49 7.31
CA ARG A 35 -14.17 -4.48 6.95
C ARG A 35 -13.56 -4.69 5.57
N TRP A 36 -13.65 -5.91 5.05
CA TRP A 36 -13.03 -6.32 3.80
C TRP A 36 -14.08 -6.84 2.82
N SER A 37 -13.84 -6.59 1.53
CA SER A 37 -14.57 -7.22 0.43
C SER A 37 -13.73 -8.37 -0.10
N LEU A 38 -14.24 -9.60 -0.02
CA LEU A 38 -13.59 -10.81 -0.55
C LEU A 38 -14.20 -11.14 -1.92
N ASN A 39 -13.36 -11.44 -2.90
CA ASN A 39 -13.79 -11.72 -4.27
C ASN A 39 -13.12 -12.98 -4.85
N GLY A 40 -13.77 -13.57 -5.84
CA GLY A 40 -13.26 -14.76 -6.52
C GLY A 40 -13.25 -15.96 -5.59
N ASP A 41 -12.10 -16.63 -5.51
CA ASP A 41 -11.87 -17.78 -4.64
C ASP A 41 -11.29 -17.40 -3.26
N ALA A 42 -11.14 -16.10 -2.95
CA ALA A 42 -10.71 -15.67 -1.63
C ALA A 42 -11.78 -16.01 -0.58
N ASP A 43 -11.36 -16.60 0.53
CA ASP A 43 -12.26 -17.08 1.58
C ASP A 43 -11.63 -16.91 2.97
N TRP A 44 -12.47 -16.77 3.99
CA TRP A 44 -12.05 -16.86 5.39
C TRP A 44 -12.48 -18.22 5.95
N THR A 45 -11.50 -19.06 6.25
CA THR A 45 -11.72 -20.49 6.55
C THR A 45 -12.13 -20.77 8.01
N GLY A 46 -12.45 -19.73 8.78
CA GLY A 46 -12.76 -19.83 10.21
C GLY A 46 -11.61 -19.43 11.14
N TYR A 47 -10.39 -19.35 10.61
CA TYR A 47 -9.18 -19.02 11.37
C TYR A 47 -8.11 -18.34 10.53
N ARG A 48 -8.24 -18.29 9.20
CA ARG A 48 -7.27 -17.68 8.29
C ARG A 48 -7.94 -17.10 7.07
N LEU A 49 -7.31 -16.07 6.53
CA LEU A 49 -7.58 -15.56 5.20
C LEU A 49 -6.80 -16.35 4.15
N VAL A 50 -7.53 -16.94 3.21
CA VAL A 50 -6.99 -17.66 2.05
C VAL A 50 -7.31 -16.84 0.80
N LEU A 51 -6.27 -16.48 0.02
CA LEU A 51 -6.46 -15.85 -1.29
C LEU A 51 -6.75 -16.89 -2.37
N THR A 52 -6.01 -18.00 -2.34
CA THR A 52 -6.29 -19.15 -3.20
C THR A 52 -6.03 -20.47 -2.46
N PRO A 53 -6.91 -21.48 -2.62
CA PRO A 53 -6.59 -22.83 -2.21
C PRO A 53 -5.56 -23.44 -3.17
N ALA A 54 -4.86 -24.50 -2.73
CA ALA A 54 -3.98 -25.33 -3.57
C ALA A 54 -4.76 -26.14 -4.62
N ILE A 55 -5.37 -25.43 -5.56
CA ILE A 55 -6.18 -25.93 -6.68
C ILE A 55 -5.82 -25.08 -7.89
N SER A 56 -5.62 -25.70 -9.06
CA SER A 56 -5.34 -24.99 -10.32
C SER A 56 -6.45 -24.01 -10.72
N ASN A 57 -6.06 -22.93 -11.41
CA ASN A 57 -6.95 -21.91 -11.98
C ASN A 57 -7.87 -21.24 -10.95
N LYS A 58 -7.27 -20.76 -9.86
CA LYS A 58 -7.92 -19.98 -8.81
C LYS A 58 -7.41 -18.56 -8.84
N ARG A 59 -8.26 -17.63 -8.40
CA ARG A 59 -7.83 -16.25 -8.13
C ARG A 59 -8.72 -15.63 -7.08
N GLY A 60 -8.09 -14.90 -6.17
CA GLY A 60 -8.78 -14.19 -5.11
C GLY A 60 -8.29 -12.76 -5.00
N SER A 61 -9.15 -11.89 -4.49
CA SER A 61 -8.74 -10.58 -4.02
C SER A 61 -9.49 -10.22 -2.74
N ILE A 62 -8.83 -9.44 -1.89
CA ILE A 62 -9.46 -8.77 -0.77
C ILE A 62 -9.16 -7.28 -0.80
N TRP A 63 -10.16 -6.46 -0.51
CA TRP A 63 -10.01 -5.01 -0.49
C TRP A 63 -10.60 -4.41 0.79
N TYR A 64 -9.82 -3.59 1.48
CA TYR A 64 -10.30 -2.83 2.63
C TYR A 64 -11.40 -1.88 2.17
N ARG A 65 -12.57 -1.92 2.82
CA ARG A 65 -13.79 -1.24 2.32
C ARG A 65 -13.68 0.28 2.30
N GLN A 66 -12.82 0.86 3.13
CA GLN A 66 -12.59 2.29 3.16
C GLN A 66 -11.44 2.65 2.21
N SER A 67 -11.65 3.66 1.38
CA SER A 67 -10.62 4.23 0.51
C SER A 67 -9.85 5.36 1.16
N PHE A 68 -8.70 5.69 0.58
CA PHE A 68 -7.82 6.75 1.04
C PHE A 68 -7.28 7.60 -0.12
N ASP A 69 -7.48 8.92 -0.08
CA ASP A 69 -6.80 9.89 -0.95
C ASP A 69 -5.29 9.88 -0.67
N LEU A 70 -4.51 9.15 -1.48
CA LEU A 70 -3.06 9.02 -1.27
C LEU A 70 -2.32 10.36 -1.38
N SER A 71 -2.91 11.39 -1.99
CA SER A 71 -2.31 12.73 -2.05
C SER A 71 -2.27 13.45 -0.69
N ARG A 72 -3.01 12.93 0.31
CA ARG A 72 -3.06 13.46 1.69
C ARG A 72 -2.00 12.88 2.60
N TYR A 73 -1.25 11.88 2.15
CA TYR A 73 -0.26 11.16 2.95
C TYR A 73 1.14 11.32 2.36
N SER A 74 2.14 11.42 3.24
CA SER A 74 3.55 11.47 2.84
C SER A 74 4.20 10.10 2.87
N ARG A 75 3.68 9.16 3.67
CA ARG A 75 4.23 7.81 3.82
C ARG A 75 3.11 6.81 4.02
N LEU A 76 3.29 5.63 3.41
CA LEU A 76 2.55 4.41 3.67
C LEU A 76 3.55 3.35 4.13
N GLU A 77 3.25 2.67 5.22
CA GLU A 77 4.04 1.54 5.71
C GLU A 77 3.10 0.35 5.92
N ALA A 78 3.41 -0.78 5.29
CA ALA A 78 2.64 -2.02 5.43
C ALA A 78 3.56 -3.12 5.98
N GLU A 79 3.05 -3.87 6.95
CA GLU A 79 3.65 -5.09 7.47
C GLU A 79 2.62 -6.21 7.41
N PHE A 80 3.00 -7.40 6.99
CA PHE A 80 2.13 -8.57 6.91
C PHE A 80 2.97 -9.84 6.78
N ASP A 81 2.36 -10.98 7.07
CA ASP A 81 2.94 -12.28 6.82
C ASP A 81 2.27 -12.92 5.60
N ILE A 82 3.06 -13.58 4.75
CA ILE A 82 2.57 -14.37 3.62
C ILE A 82 2.95 -15.83 3.78
N TYR A 83 2.07 -16.71 3.34
CA TYR A 83 2.33 -18.13 3.19
C TYR A 83 2.11 -18.52 1.73
N LEU A 84 3.13 -19.10 1.10
CA LEU A 84 3.16 -19.37 -0.34
C LEU A 84 3.11 -20.85 -0.70
N GLY A 85 2.90 -21.73 0.28
CA GLY A 85 2.67 -23.16 0.07
C GLY A 85 3.74 -24.07 0.66
N TYR A 86 3.52 -25.38 0.49
CA TYR A 86 4.43 -26.44 0.96
C TYR A 86 5.24 -27.09 -0.17
N TYR A 87 4.74 -27.01 -1.40
CA TYR A 87 5.33 -27.63 -2.57
C TYR A 87 5.92 -26.55 -3.46
N ASP A 88 6.90 -26.88 -4.28
CA ASP A 88 7.30 -26.05 -5.43
C ASP A 88 6.07 -25.87 -6.36
N GLY A 89 5.51 -24.66 -6.38
CA GLY A 89 4.15 -24.38 -6.82
C GLY A 89 4.03 -23.01 -7.51
N ALA A 90 2.83 -22.41 -7.44
CA ALA A 90 2.53 -21.18 -8.20
C ALA A 90 1.24 -20.49 -7.74
N ASP A 91 0.94 -19.27 -8.18
CA ASP A 91 1.83 -18.37 -8.94
C ASP A 91 2.32 -17.20 -8.08
N GLY A 92 1.59 -16.87 -7.01
CA GLY A 92 2.03 -15.83 -6.07
C GLY A 92 0.90 -14.93 -5.57
N ILE A 93 1.31 -13.95 -4.77
CA ILE A 93 0.45 -12.98 -4.09
C ILE A 93 0.90 -11.56 -4.44
N THR A 94 -0.01 -10.59 -4.42
CA THR A 94 0.35 -9.16 -4.40
C THR A 94 -0.21 -8.46 -3.18
N PHE A 95 0.53 -7.48 -2.66
CA PHE A 95 -0.02 -6.37 -1.87
C PHE A 95 -0.24 -5.19 -2.81
N ALA A 96 -1.46 -4.68 -2.90
CA ALA A 96 -1.86 -3.76 -3.95
C ALA A 96 -2.62 -2.52 -3.44
N LEU A 97 -2.39 -1.42 -4.14
CA LEU A 97 -3.15 -0.17 -4.09
C LEU A 97 -3.86 -0.02 -5.44
N ILE A 98 -5.18 0.10 -5.44
CA ILE A 98 -5.98 0.24 -6.68
C ILE A 98 -6.83 1.49 -6.62
N ASP A 99 -6.96 2.20 -7.74
CA ASP A 99 -7.88 3.33 -7.81
C ASP A 99 -9.32 2.86 -7.55
N VAL A 100 -10.09 3.63 -6.79
CA VAL A 100 -11.48 3.32 -6.44
C VAL A 100 -12.40 3.08 -7.64
N SER A 101 -12.06 3.57 -8.82
CA SER A 101 -12.80 3.30 -10.06
C SER A 101 -12.75 1.83 -10.50
N ASN A 102 -11.80 1.04 -10.00
CA ASN A 102 -11.76 -0.41 -10.21
C ASN A 102 -12.81 -1.17 -9.38
N GLY A 103 -13.35 -0.55 -8.33
CA GLY A 103 -14.35 -1.16 -7.45
C GLY A 103 -13.78 -2.09 -6.38
N LEU A 104 -14.60 -2.40 -5.37
CA LEU A 104 -14.27 -3.37 -4.31
C LEU A 104 -14.37 -4.83 -4.78
N ASP A 105 -14.83 -5.06 -6.00
CA ASP A 105 -14.91 -6.34 -6.69
C ASP A 105 -13.78 -6.56 -7.72
N ALA A 106 -12.78 -5.66 -7.73
CA ALA A 106 -11.63 -5.74 -8.63
C ALA A 106 -10.90 -7.10 -8.48
N LEU A 107 -10.71 -7.79 -9.60
CA LEU A 107 -10.12 -9.13 -9.67
C LEU A 107 -9.40 -9.31 -11.02
N GLY A 108 -8.07 -9.42 -10.98
CA GLY A 108 -7.17 -9.54 -12.13
C GLY A 108 -7.03 -10.95 -12.68
N GLY A 109 -5.97 -11.20 -13.46
CA GLY A 109 -5.73 -12.47 -14.18
C GLY A 109 -5.50 -13.71 -13.28
N TYR A 110 -5.60 -14.89 -13.88
CA TYR A 110 -5.15 -16.17 -13.26
C TYR A 110 -3.65 -16.38 -13.51
N GLY A 111 -3.06 -17.41 -12.89
CA GLY A 111 -1.65 -17.75 -13.10
C GLY A 111 -0.73 -16.59 -12.75
N GLY A 112 0.33 -16.38 -13.55
CA GLY A 112 1.19 -15.18 -13.52
C GLY A 112 0.47 -13.83 -13.69
N GLY A 113 -0.86 -13.80 -13.85
CA GLY A 113 -1.66 -12.60 -13.65
C GLY A 113 -1.86 -12.23 -12.16
N LEU A 114 -1.53 -13.12 -11.22
CA LEU A 114 -1.49 -12.92 -9.76
C LEU A 114 -2.78 -12.37 -9.12
N GLY A 115 -3.93 -12.47 -9.79
CA GLY A 115 -5.16 -11.80 -9.37
C GLY A 115 -5.10 -10.27 -9.47
N TYR A 116 -4.02 -9.71 -10.02
CA TYR A 116 -3.72 -8.29 -10.13
C TYR A 116 -3.68 -7.79 -11.59
N GLY A 117 -3.07 -8.56 -12.49
CA GLY A 117 -2.89 -8.23 -13.90
C GLY A 117 -4.21 -7.81 -14.57
N GLY A 118 -4.19 -6.65 -15.23
CA GLY A 118 -5.36 -6.02 -15.84
C GLY A 118 -6.09 -5.00 -14.96
N ILE A 119 -5.80 -4.91 -13.65
CA ILE A 119 -6.34 -3.84 -12.80
C ILE A 119 -5.55 -2.55 -13.06
N GLY A 120 -6.15 -1.61 -13.79
CA GLY A 120 -5.49 -0.36 -14.19
C GLY A 120 -5.44 0.68 -13.06
N ASN A 121 -4.65 1.75 -13.26
CA ASN A 121 -4.40 2.82 -12.28
C ASN A 121 -4.17 2.27 -10.87
N SER A 122 -3.07 1.53 -10.73
CA SER A 122 -2.80 0.70 -9.56
C SER A 122 -1.30 0.55 -9.38
N LEU A 123 -0.89 0.12 -8.20
CA LEU A 123 0.49 -0.18 -7.83
C LEU A 123 0.48 -1.43 -6.96
N ALA A 124 1.37 -2.37 -7.21
CA ALA A 124 1.49 -3.57 -6.40
C ALA A 124 2.95 -3.90 -6.08
N VAL A 125 3.13 -4.61 -4.97
CA VAL A 125 4.33 -5.38 -4.67
C VAL A 125 3.94 -6.85 -4.82
N GLU A 126 4.49 -7.53 -5.83
CA GLU A 126 4.27 -8.96 -6.06
C GLU A 126 5.29 -9.83 -5.32
N PHE A 127 4.85 -11.05 -5.00
CA PHE A 127 5.65 -12.17 -4.53
C PHE A 127 5.35 -13.33 -5.46
N ASP A 128 6.13 -13.45 -6.51
CA ASP A 128 5.95 -14.39 -7.61
C ASP A 128 6.80 -15.64 -7.36
N THR A 129 6.17 -16.81 -7.44
CA THR A 129 6.79 -18.12 -7.20
C THR A 129 6.86 -18.99 -8.45
N PHE A 130 6.56 -18.44 -9.62
CA PHE A 130 6.56 -19.19 -10.87
C PHE A 130 7.18 -18.42 -12.02
N TYR A 131 8.36 -18.86 -12.46
CA TYR A 131 9.05 -18.23 -13.59
C TYR A 131 8.27 -18.33 -14.91
N ASN A 132 7.77 -17.18 -15.36
CA ASN A 132 7.15 -16.95 -16.65
C ASN A 132 8.09 -16.19 -17.60
N SER A 133 8.71 -16.94 -18.53
CA SER A 133 9.70 -16.41 -19.48
C SER A 133 9.22 -15.27 -20.40
N GLU A 134 7.91 -15.04 -20.45
CA GLU A 134 7.26 -13.98 -21.21
C GLU A 134 7.48 -12.59 -20.62
N ALA A 135 7.59 -12.47 -19.29
CA ALA A 135 7.70 -11.19 -18.58
C ALA A 135 8.84 -11.15 -17.57
N ASP A 136 9.17 -12.28 -16.94
CA ASP A 136 10.06 -12.31 -15.79
C ASP A 136 11.51 -12.15 -16.18
N THR A 137 12.24 -11.46 -15.29
CA THR A 137 13.69 -11.26 -15.43
C THR A 137 14.52 -12.12 -14.48
N ILE A 138 13.86 -12.79 -13.52
CA ILE A 138 14.46 -13.63 -12.49
C ILE A 138 13.82 -15.02 -12.57
N THR A 139 14.63 -16.07 -12.55
CA THR A 139 14.15 -17.47 -12.71
C THR A 139 13.82 -18.17 -11.40
N SER A 140 14.19 -17.57 -10.26
CA SER A 140 13.76 -18.02 -8.93
C SER A 140 12.55 -17.22 -8.50
N ASP A 141 11.94 -17.61 -7.39
CA ASP A 141 10.95 -16.79 -6.71
C ASP A 141 11.52 -15.39 -6.45
N HIS A 142 10.67 -14.40 -6.60
CA HIS A 142 11.07 -13.01 -6.57
C HIS A 142 10.00 -12.10 -6.02
N VAL A 143 10.46 -10.98 -5.49
CA VAL A 143 9.61 -9.83 -5.16
C VAL A 143 9.73 -8.80 -6.27
N GLY A 144 8.62 -8.18 -6.63
CA GLY A 144 8.53 -7.21 -7.73
C GLY A 144 7.77 -5.94 -7.36
N ILE A 145 7.90 -4.89 -8.19
CA ILE A 145 7.06 -3.70 -8.13
C ILE A 145 6.34 -3.52 -9.46
N ASP A 146 5.02 -3.55 -9.42
CA ASP A 146 4.16 -3.50 -10.59
C ASP A 146 3.34 -2.23 -10.63
N LEU A 147 3.13 -1.72 -11.83
CA LEU A 147 2.36 -0.51 -12.04
C LEU A 147 1.29 -0.73 -13.10
N ASN A 148 0.09 -0.22 -12.85
CA ASN A 148 -1.06 -0.19 -13.76
C ASN A 148 -1.52 -1.57 -14.27
N GLY A 149 -1.33 -2.64 -13.48
CA GLY A 149 -1.73 -3.99 -13.86
C GLY A 149 -1.18 -4.41 -15.22
N GLN A 150 -0.01 -3.89 -15.61
CA GLN A 150 0.56 -4.16 -16.93
C GLN A 150 0.96 -5.62 -17.04
N THR A 151 0.67 -6.22 -18.19
CA THR A 151 0.98 -7.62 -18.44
C THR A 151 1.64 -7.82 -19.80
N VAL A 152 2.49 -8.84 -19.92
CA VAL A 152 2.96 -9.40 -21.20
C VAL A 152 2.39 -10.81 -21.32
N LEU A 153 1.55 -11.04 -22.35
CA LEU A 153 0.90 -12.34 -22.58
C LEU A 153 0.10 -12.87 -21.35
N GLY A 154 -0.41 -11.97 -20.51
CA GLY A 154 -1.19 -12.31 -19.31
C GLY A 154 -0.39 -12.44 -18.02
N VAL A 155 0.94 -12.36 -18.09
CA VAL A 155 1.86 -12.36 -16.95
C VAL A 155 2.12 -10.92 -16.51
N VAL A 156 2.07 -10.65 -15.21
CA VAL A 156 2.38 -9.32 -14.65
C VAL A 156 3.81 -8.92 -15.04
N LYS A 157 4.00 -7.62 -15.28
CA LYS A 157 5.29 -7.07 -15.69
C LYS A 157 5.82 -6.09 -14.64
N SER A 158 6.76 -6.59 -13.85
CA SER A 158 7.54 -5.80 -12.90
C SER A 158 8.37 -4.69 -13.54
N LEU A 159 8.38 -3.52 -12.88
CA LEU A 159 9.31 -2.42 -13.15
C LEU A 159 10.72 -2.73 -12.60
N THR A 160 10.78 -3.47 -11.52
CA THR A 160 12.00 -3.99 -10.89
C THR A 160 11.66 -5.26 -10.13
N ALA A 161 12.63 -6.17 -10.00
CA ALA A 161 12.47 -7.41 -9.26
C ALA A 161 13.76 -7.75 -8.50
N ALA A 162 13.63 -8.50 -7.41
CA ALA A 162 14.74 -9.04 -6.63
C ALA A 162 14.46 -10.49 -6.22
N SER A 163 15.46 -11.36 -6.35
CA SER A 163 15.35 -12.78 -5.98
C SER A 163 15.11 -12.94 -4.47
N LEU A 164 14.18 -13.82 -4.13
CA LEU A 164 13.90 -14.24 -2.76
C LEU A 164 14.62 -15.55 -2.42
N GLY A 165 14.84 -16.41 -3.42
CA GLY A 165 15.28 -17.77 -3.23
C GLY A 165 14.14 -18.71 -3.57
N ASP A 166 13.95 -19.73 -2.75
CA ASP A 166 12.75 -20.56 -2.69
C ASP A 166 11.99 -20.10 -1.44
N VAL A 167 10.75 -19.64 -1.61
CA VAL A 167 9.84 -19.21 -0.53
C VAL A 167 8.61 -20.10 -0.42
N GLU A 168 8.59 -21.21 -1.15
CA GLU A 168 7.52 -22.21 -1.12
C GLU A 168 7.88 -23.33 -0.13
N ASP A 169 8.31 -22.94 1.06
CA ASP A 169 9.06 -23.77 2.01
C ASP A 169 8.24 -24.23 3.24
N ASN A 170 6.91 -24.04 3.19
CA ASN A 170 5.98 -24.30 4.30
C ASN A 170 6.25 -23.44 5.55
N ASP A 171 6.82 -22.26 5.40
CA ASP A 171 6.91 -21.26 6.46
C ASP A 171 6.16 -19.98 6.12
N TRP A 172 5.98 -19.15 7.13
CA TRP A 172 5.49 -17.79 6.96
C TRP A 172 6.66 -16.84 6.76
N HIS A 173 6.56 -15.97 5.76
CA HIS A 173 7.55 -14.93 5.50
C HIS A 173 6.99 -13.57 5.90
N HIS A 174 7.77 -12.84 6.70
CA HIS A 174 7.38 -11.51 7.14
C HIS A 174 7.80 -10.46 6.11
N VAL A 175 6.84 -9.65 5.68
CA VAL A 175 7.03 -8.60 4.68
C VAL A 175 6.85 -7.23 5.31
N LYS A 176 7.77 -6.32 4.97
CA LYS A 176 7.60 -4.89 5.21
C LYS A 176 7.73 -4.09 3.91
N VAL A 177 6.74 -3.27 3.60
CA VAL A 177 6.73 -2.32 2.49
C VAL A 177 6.76 -0.90 3.04
N GLU A 178 7.78 -0.13 2.67
CA GLU A 178 7.87 1.30 2.98
C GLU A 178 7.71 2.09 1.69
N PHE A 179 6.68 2.92 1.60
CA PHE A 179 6.43 3.78 0.45
C PHE A 179 6.46 5.25 0.85
N ASP A 180 7.50 5.98 0.40
CA ASP A 180 7.51 7.43 0.43
C ASP A 180 6.68 7.96 -0.75
N LEU A 181 5.44 8.36 -0.46
CA LEU A 181 4.50 8.88 -1.46
C LEU A 181 4.95 10.24 -2.03
N SER A 182 5.79 10.98 -1.31
CA SER A 182 6.31 12.27 -1.76
C SER A 182 7.48 12.13 -2.73
N GLN A 183 8.34 11.12 -2.52
CA GLN A 183 9.47 10.79 -3.38
C GLN A 183 9.13 9.75 -4.44
N LYS A 184 7.95 9.12 -4.34
CA LYS A 184 7.50 7.99 -5.15
C LYS A 184 8.46 6.81 -5.07
N SER A 185 9.05 6.56 -3.90
CA SER A 185 10.07 5.54 -3.73
C SER A 185 9.63 4.45 -2.76
N ILE A 186 9.90 3.20 -3.14
CA ILE A 186 9.46 2.01 -2.42
C ILE A 186 10.68 1.21 -1.99
N SER A 187 10.69 0.81 -0.72
CA SER A 187 11.58 -0.22 -0.20
C SER A 187 10.77 -1.43 0.25
N VAL A 188 11.26 -2.62 -0.03
CA VAL A 188 10.62 -3.88 0.37
C VAL A 188 11.61 -4.75 1.11
N TYR A 189 11.19 -5.23 2.28
CA TYR A 189 11.91 -6.18 3.10
C TYR A 189 11.14 -7.49 3.17
N VAL A 190 11.85 -8.61 3.10
CA VAL A 190 11.32 -9.95 3.33
C VAL A 190 12.23 -10.62 4.35
N ASP A 191 11.66 -11.11 5.45
CA ASP A 191 12.37 -11.70 6.60
C ASP A 191 13.46 -10.79 7.17
N ASN A 192 13.15 -9.49 7.25
CA ASN A 192 14.06 -8.40 7.66
C ASN A 192 15.26 -8.15 6.71
N PHE A 193 15.33 -8.83 5.56
CA PHE A 193 16.33 -8.54 4.52
C PHE A 193 15.77 -7.54 3.52
N LEU A 194 16.50 -6.45 3.28
CA LEU A 194 16.18 -5.49 2.23
C LEU A 194 16.34 -6.15 0.86
N ARG A 195 15.25 -6.25 0.09
CA ARG A 195 15.21 -6.87 -1.24
C ARG A 195 15.14 -5.82 -2.35
N ILE A 196 14.30 -4.81 -2.17
CA ILE A 196 14.21 -3.65 -3.07
C ILE A 196 14.53 -2.41 -2.25
N ASP A 197 15.52 -1.64 -2.70
CA ASP A 197 16.02 -0.45 -1.99
C ASP A 197 15.63 0.83 -2.72
N ASN A 198 14.68 1.57 -2.14
CA ASN A 198 14.31 2.93 -2.54
C ASN A 198 14.05 3.09 -4.06
N PHE A 199 13.38 2.13 -4.68
CA PHE A 199 13.09 2.14 -6.10
C PHE A 199 12.07 3.23 -6.44
N ILE A 200 12.41 4.13 -7.37
CA ILE A 200 11.56 5.25 -7.75
C ILE A 200 10.59 4.82 -8.86
N VAL A 201 9.30 4.87 -8.55
CA VAL A 201 8.22 4.65 -9.52
C VAL A 201 7.83 5.99 -10.14
N SER A 202 8.59 6.43 -11.14
CA SER A 202 8.46 7.80 -11.73
C SER A 202 7.03 8.14 -12.17
N ASP A 203 6.36 7.14 -12.73
CA ASP A 203 5.05 7.26 -13.37
C ASP A 203 3.89 7.10 -12.38
N PHE A 204 4.17 6.78 -11.12
CA PHE A 204 3.15 6.75 -10.08
C PHE A 204 2.57 8.15 -9.85
N THR A 205 1.25 8.24 -9.79
CA THR A 205 0.52 9.45 -9.42
C THR A 205 -0.45 9.09 -8.30
N PRO A 206 -0.45 9.77 -7.14
CA PRO A 206 -1.38 9.45 -6.07
C PRO A 206 -2.85 9.53 -6.53
N PHE A 207 -3.64 8.54 -6.10
CA PHE A 207 -5.07 8.43 -6.38
C PHE A 207 -5.86 8.11 -5.10
N GLU A 208 -7.19 8.14 -5.17
CA GLU A 208 -8.05 7.60 -4.11
C GLU A 208 -7.97 6.07 -4.19
N ALA A 209 -7.38 5.43 -3.19
CA ALA A 209 -6.98 4.03 -3.25
C ALA A 209 -7.84 3.13 -2.34
N TYR A 210 -8.26 1.98 -2.86
CA TYR A 210 -8.45 0.79 -2.03
C TYR A 210 -7.12 0.08 -1.83
N ILE A 211 -6.96 -0.56 -0.67
CA ILE A 211 -5.74 -1.25 -0.26
C ILE A 211 -6.10 -2.70 0.04
N GLY A 212 -5.28 -3.63 -0.42
CA GLY A 212 -5.63 -5.03 -0.29
C GLY A 212 -4.60 -5.99 -0.86
N PHE A 213 -5.05 -7.22 -1.06
CA PHE A 213 -4.22 -8.31 -1.52
C PHE A 213 -4.90 -9.06 -2.65
N THR A 214 -4.11 -9.65 -3.54
CA THR A 214 -4.58 -10.53 -4.59
C THR A 214 -3.71 -11.78 -4.65
N GLY A 215 -4.24 -12.88 -5.15
CA GLY A 215 -3.45 -14.08 -5.42
C GLY A 215 -4.07 -14.87 -6.55
N ALA A 216 -3.26 -15.68 -7.23
CA ALA A 216 -3.74 -16.57 -8.28
C ALA A 216 -2.92 -17.84 -8.39
N THR A 217 -3.57 -18.87 -8.93
CA THR A 217 -2.95 -20.12 -9.37
C THR A 217 -3.26 -20.35 -10.84
N GLY A 218 -2.39 -21.10 -11.50
CA GLY A 218 -2.47 -21.46 -12.90
C GLY A 218 -2.43 -22.98 -13.07
N GLY A 219 -1.49 -23.44 -13.91
CA GLY A 219 -1.23 -24.87 -14.11
C GLY A 219 -0.63 -25.50 -12.85
N ALA A 220 0.42 -24.88 -12.32
CA ALA A 220 0.91 -25.10 -10.96
C ALA A 220 0.03 -24.34 -9.95
N ASN A 221 0.11 -24.71 -8.68
CA ASN A 221 -0.72 -24.11 -7.64
C ASN A 221 -0.10 -24.32 -6.26
N ASN A 222 -0.40 -23.40 -5.36
CA ASN A 222 -0.15 -23.53 -3.94
C ASN A 222 -1.28 -22.90 -3.12
N LEU A 223 -1.29 -23.21 -1.83
CA LEU A 223 -2.10 -22.49 -0.86
C LEU A 223 -1.45 -21.13 -0.62
N GLN A 224 -2.21 -20.06 -0.84
CA GLN A 224 -1.75 -18.68 -0.67
C GLN A 224 -2.57 -18.00 0.42
N GLU A 225 -1.92 -17.64 1.52
CA GLU A 225 -2.54 -17.01 2.70
C GLU A 225 -1.84 -15.69 3.05
N VAL A 226 -2.57 -14.80 3.71
CA VAL A 226 -2.04 -13.56 4.29
C VAL A 226 -2.51 -13.45 5.73
N ASP A 227 -1.62 -13.03 6.60
CA ASP A 227 -1.87 -12.90 8.04
C ASP A 227 -1.18 -11.64 8.61
N ASN A 228 -1.54 -11.24 9.84
CA ASN A 228 -0.90 -10.19 10.63
C ASN A 228 -0.73 -8.85 9.90
N PHE A 229 -1.74 -8.44 9.14
CA PHE A 229 -1.68 -7.20 8.37
C PHE A 229 -1.78 -5.96 9.26
N LYS A 230 -0.80 -5.08 9.10
CA LYS A 230 -0.77 -3.74 9.65
C LYS A 230 -0.41 -2.73 8.57
N LEU A 231 -1.18 -1.67 8.48
CA LEU A 231 -0.89 -0.51 7.61
C LEU A 231 -0.85 0.75 8.45
N GLU A 232 0.15 1.60 8.24
CA GLU A 232 0.20 2.97 8.76
C GLU A 232 0.28 3.99 7.63
N LEU A 233 -0.64 4.96 7.65
CA LEU A 233 -0.63 6.11 6.75
C LEU A 233 -0.25 7.36 7.54
N THR A 234 0.85 7.99 7.14
CA THR A 234 1.33 9.25 7.74
C THR A 234 0.88 10.44 6.91
N PRO A 235 0.12 11.39 7.48
CA PRO A 235 -0.43 12.51 6.71
C PRO A 235 0.68 13.49 6.31
N VAL A 236 0.48 14.18 5.18
CA VAL A 236 1.37 15.28 4.78
C VAL A 236 1.39 16.35 5.88
N PRO A 237 2.57 16.78 6.37
CA PRO A 237 2.67 17.81 7.38
C PRO A 237 2.02 19.12 6.93
N LEU A 238 1.37 19.80 7.86
CA LEU A 238 0.71 21.06 7.58
C LEU A 238 1.73 22.14 7.23
N PRO A 239 1.46 23.01 6.23
CA PRO A 239 2.30 24.16 5.90
C PRO A 239 2.54 25.17 7.04
N GLY A 240 2.02 24.97 8.25
CA GLY A 240 2.18 25.84 9.41
C GLY A 240 2.74 25.20 10.68
N ALA A 241 2.92 23.87 10.75
CA ALA A 241 3.37 23.21 11.99
C ALA A 241 4.82 23.59 12.40
N LEU A 242 5.66 23.99 11.43
CA LEU A 242 7.02 24.49 11.67
C LEU A 242 7.06 25.96 12.14
N GLY A 243 5.97 26.74 11.95
CA GLY A 243 5.95 28.18 12.23
C GLY A 243 5.57 28.56 13.67
N PHE A 244 4.85 27.70 14.39
CA PHE A 244 4.33 28.04 15.73
C PHE A 244 5.27 27.71 16.89
N LEU A 245 6.30 26.89 16.68
CA LEU A 245 7.32 26.62 17.71
C LEU A 245 8.38 27.73 17.83
N GLY A 246 8.52 28.61 16.82
CA GLY A 246 9.53 29.69 16.82
C GLY A 246 9.00 31.11 17.07
N GLY A 247 7.70 31.38 16.88
CA GLY A 247 7.15 32.74 16.85
C GLY A 247 6.41 33.22 18.12
N GLY A 248 6.16 32.34 19.09
CA GLY A 248 5.22 32.60 20.18
C GLY A 248 5.74 33.41 21.39
N LEU A 249 7.02 33.80 21.44
CA LEU A 249 7.66 34.26 22.70
C LEU A 249 8.23 35.69 22.71
N PHE A 250 8.03 36.51 21.68
CA PHE A 250 8.47 37.91 21.73
C PHE A 250 7.41 38.83 21.13
N LEU A 251 6.46 39.32 21.92
CA LEU A 251 5.80 40.62 21.74
C LEU A 251 4.97 41.00 22.98
N LEU A 252 5.61 41.03 24.16
CA LEU A 252 5.14 41.85 25.29
C LEU A 252 6.01 43.11 25.36
N GLY A 253 5.74 44.05 24.46
CA GLY A 253 6.26 45.40 24.53
C GLY A 253 5.66 46.13 25.72
N ILE A 254 6.38 46.19 26.84
CA ILE A 254 6.06 47.08 27.95
C ILE A 254 6.23 48.52 27.46
N SER A 255 5.10 49.19 27.22
CA SER A 255 5.07 50.64 27.10
C SER A 255 4.62 51.27 28.42
N ARG A 256 5.24 52.43 28.73
CA ARG A 256 4.91 53.47 29.76
C ARG A 256 5.70 53.36 31.07
N ARG A 257 6.19 54.46 31.66
CA ARG A 257 6.01 55.91 31.43
C ARG A 257 7.16 56.66 32.15
N ARG A 258 7.74 57.70 31.52
CA ARG A 258 8.51 58.74 32.24
C ARG A 258 7.57 59.48 33.18
N LYS A 259 7.96 59.64 34.45
CA LYS A 259 7.40 60.66 35.35
C LYS A 259 8.30 61.89 35.27
N THR A 260 7.70 63.02 34.92
CA THR A 260 8.23 64.36 35.18
C THR A 260 7.39 64.98 36.29
N SER A 261 8.03 65.20 37.43
CA SER A 261 7.79 66.31 38.36
C SER A 261 9.00 66.38 39.28
#